data_AF-A0A920RR49-F1
#
_entry.id   AF-A0A920RR49-F1
#
_cell.length_a   1.000
_cell.length_b   1.000
_cell.length_c   1.000
_cell.angle_alpha   90.00
_cell.angle_beta   90.00
_cell.angle_gamma   90.00
#
_symmetry.space_group_name_H-M   'P 1'
#
loop_
_entity.id
_entity.type
_entity.pdbx_description
1 polymer ?
#
loop_
_entity_poly.entity_id
_entity_poly.type
_entity_poly.pdbx_seq_one_letter_code
_entity_poly.pdbx_strand_id
1 'polypeptide(L)' 'MNEDQFTDLCIVHLCDWLEQLPRLKKWDFRRGPYRQIAERLGGIALSSFDEIYADEPTAPAASA' A
#
# COMPACT_ATOMS: atom_id res chain seq x y z
N MET A 1 -19.61 1.88 -15.65
CA MET A 1 -18.97 1.43 -14.40
C MET A 1 -19.80 1.99 -13.25
N ASN A 2 -20.22 1.14 -12.31
CA ASN A 2 -20.91 1.57 -11.09
C ASN A 2 -19.91 1.66 -9.92
N GLU A 3 -20.39 2.05 -8.74
CA GLU A 3 -19.54 2.26 -7.56
C GLU A 3 -18.85 0.99 -7.07
N ASP A 4 -19.54 -0.15 -7.12
CA ASP A 4 -18.98 -1.45 -6.72
C ASP A 4 -17.83 -1.86 -7.64
N GLN A 5 -18.02 -1.77 -8.96
CA GLN A 5 -16.96 -2.07 -9.92
C GLN A 5 -15.77 -1.12 -9.80
N PHE A 6 -16.02 0.14 -9.46
CA PHE A 6 -14.94 1.08 -9.19
C PHE A 6 -14.16 0.72 -7.92
N THR A 7 -14.88 0.32 -6.88
CA THR A 7 -14.32 -0.13 -5.60
C THR A 7 -13.45 -1.36 -5.82
N ASP A 8 -13.94 -2.37 -6.54
CA ASP A 8 -13.19 -3.58 -6.89
C ASP A 8 -11.92 -3.24 -7.70
N LEU A 9 -12.02 -2.32 -8.66
CA LEU A 9 -10.87 -1.87 -9.44
C LEU A 9 -9.82 -1.18 -8.55
N CYS A 10 -10.25 -0.34 -7.61
CA CYS A 10 -9.34 0.29 -6.65
C CYS A 10 -8.66 -0.72 -5.73
N ILE A 11 -9.37 -1.77 -5.29
CA ILE A 11 -8.79 -2.85 -4.48
C ILE A 11 -7.70 -3.57 -5.27
N VAL A 12 -8.03 -4.04 -6.49
CA VAL A 12 -7.06 -4.74 -7.35
C VAL A 12 -5.84 -3.86 -7.64
N HIS A 13 -6.05 -2.60 -7.98
CA HIS A 13 -4.96 -1.67 -8.28
C HIS A 13 -4.03 -1.46 -7.07
N LEU A 14 -4.59 -1.28 -5.87
CA LEU A 14 -3.80 -1.09 -4.67
C LEU A 14 -3.03 -2.37 -4.30
N CYS A 15 -3.70 -3.54 -4.31
CA CYS A 15 -3.06 -4.80 -3.98
C CYS A 15 -1.93 -5.15 -4.96
N ASP A 16 -2.11 -4.93 -6.26
CA ASP A 16 -1.07 -5.13 -7.27
C ASP A 16 0.14 -4.22 -7.04
N TRP A 17 -0.09 -2.95 -6.70
CA TRP A 17 1.00 -2.04 -6.35
C TRP A 17 1.77 -2.51 -5.10
N LEU A 18 1.05 -2.93 -4.06
CA LEU A 18 1.64 -3.39 -2.80
C LEU A 18 2.49 -4.65 -2.98
N GLU A 19 2.05 -5.60 -3.83
CA GLU A 19 2.84 -6.80 -4.14
C GLU A 19 4.19 -6.46 -4.80
N GLN A 20 4.23 -5.42 -5.64
CA GLN A 20 5.45 -4.98 -6.32
C GLN A 20 6.37 -4.15 -5.42
N LEU A 21 5.83 -3.52 -4.38
CA LEU A 21 6.51 -2.52 -3.56
C LEU A 21 7.83 -3.03 -2.94
N PRO A 22 7.89 -4.19 -2.27
CA PRO A 22 9.13 -4.70 -1.67
C PRO A 22 10.24 -4.94 -2.70
N ARG A 23 9.88 -5.44 -3.89
CA ARG A 23 10.83 -5.69 -4.99
C ARG A 23 11.36 -4.39 -5.57
N LEU A 24 10.51 -3.38 -5.71
CA LEU A 24 10.89 -2.08 -6.26
C LEU A 24 11.61 -1.19 -5.23
N LYS A 25 11.48 -1.48 -3.93
CA LYS A 25 12.02 -0.68 -2.81
C LYS A 25 11.59 0.80 -2.87
N LYS A 26 10.44 1.09 -3.48
CA LYS A 26 9.90 2.44 -3.67
C LYS A 26 8.98 2.85 -2.51
N TRP A 27 9.44 2.65 -1.27
CA TRP A 27 8.64 2.81 -0.06
C TRP A 27 7.96 4.19 0.05
N ASP A 28 8.68 5.25 -0.30
CA ASP A 28 8.16 6.63 -0.25
C ASP A 28 7.25 7.01 -1.41
N PHE A 29 7.25 6.24 -2.51
CA PHE A 29 6.52 6.61 -3.71
C PHE A 29 5.02 6.60 -3.46
N ARG A 30 4.44 7.81 -3.39
CA ARG A 30 2.99 8.03 -3.21
C ARG A 30 2.41 7.27 -1.99
N ARG A 31 3.21 7.03 -0.94
CA ARG A 31 2.75 6.37 0.29
C ARG A 31 1.46 6.99 0.85
N GLY A 32 1.42 8.33 0.95
CA GLY A 32 0.26 9.07 1.45
C GLY A 32 -1.02 8.82 0.64
N PRO A 33 -1.02 9.07 -0.69
CA PRO A 33 -2.17 8.74 -1.53
C PRO A 33 -2.61 7.28 -1.47
N TYR A 34 -1.68 6.31 -1.50
CA TYR A 34 -2.03 4.90 -1.39
C TYR A 34 -2.60 4.54 -0.01
N ARG A 35 -2.11 5.17 1.06
CA ARG A 35 -2.68 5.04 2.40
C ARG A 35 -4.14 5.51 2.45
N GLN A 36 -4.44 6.67 1.86
CA GLN A 36 -5.81 7.20 1.82
C GLN A 36 -6.76 6.28 1.04
N ILE A 37 -6.29 5.67 -0.05
CA ILE A 37 -7.06 4.67 -0.79
C ILE A 37 -7.31 3.44 0.09
N ALA A 38 -6.29 2.93 0.77
CA ALA A 38 -6.40 1.77 1.65
C ALA A 38 -7.41 2.01 2.79
N GLU A 39 -7.36 3.18 3.44
CA GLU A 39 -8.29 3.56 4.51
C GLU A 39 -9.74 3.71 4.01
N ARG A 40 -9.93 4.29 2.82
CA ARG A 40 -11.27 4.41 2.21
C ARG A 40 -11.88 3.04 1.91
N LEU A 41 -11.06 2.09 1.43
CA LEU A 41 -11.52 0.76 1.03
C LEU A 41 -11.67 -0.19 2.24
N GLY A 42 -10.85 -0.02 3.28
CA GLY A 42 -10.84 -0.89 4.46
C GLY A 42 -10.50 -2.35 4.12
N GLY A 43 -10.92 -3.27 4.98
CA GLY A 43 -10.83 -4.72 4.73
C GLY A 43 -9.44 -5.17 4.26
N ILE A 44 -9.39 -5.91 3.16
CA ILE A 44 -8.14 -6.45 2.61
C ILE A 44 -7.17 -5.34 2.18
N ALA A 45 -7.67 -4.23 1.64
CA ALA A 45 -6.85 -3.13 1.16
C ALA A 45 -6.04 -2.49 2.29
N LEU A 46 -6.68 -2.22 3.43
CA LEU A 46 -6.02 -1.64 4.59
C LEU A 46 -5.04 -2.64 5.24
N SER A 47 -5.48 -3.89 5.44
CA SER A 47 -4.64 -4.93 6.05
C SER A 47 -3.39 -5.22 5.22
N SER A 48 -3.52 -5.36 3.90
CA SER A 48 -2.37 -5.58 3.02
C SER A 48 -1.42 -4.37 2.99
N PHE A 49 -1.94 -3.15 3.08
CA PHE A 49 -1.10 -1.96 3.16
C PHE A 49 -0.26 -1.98 4.44
N ASP A 50 -0.87 -2.24 5.58
CA ASP A 50 -0.19 -2.28 6.87
C ASP A 50 0.85 -3.40 6.94
N GLU A 51 0.52 -4.59 6.45
CA GLU A 51 1.42 -5.74 6.40
C GLU A 51 2.66 -5.45 5.54
N ILE A 52 2.49 -4.99 4.32
CA ILE A 52 3.61 -4.76 3.41
C ILE A 52 4.50 -3.61 3.89
N TYR A 53 3.93 -2.52 4.43
CA TYR A 53 4.73 -1.42 4.97
C TYR A 53 5.39 -1.74 6.31
N ALA A 54 4.99 -2.81 7.01
CA ALA A 54 5.74 -3.30 8.16
C ALA A 54 7.09 -3.93 7.77
N ASP A 55 7.21 -4.41 6.53
CA ASP A 55 8.46 -4.95 5.95
C ASP A 55 9.41 -3.86 5.42
N GLU A 56 9.03 -2.58 5.53
CA GLU A 56 9.89 -1.47 5.15
C GLU A 56 11.20 -1.54 5.96
N PRO A 57 12.37 -1.62 5.30
CA PRO A 57 13.64 -1.65 6.01
C PRO A 57 13.79 -0.37 6.83
N THR A 58 13.79 -0.50 8.16
CA THR A 58 14.20 0.61 9.02
C THR A 58 15.67 0.87 8.73
N ALA A 59 16.01 2.08 8.28
CA ALA A 59 17.40 2.47 8.10
C ALA A 59 18.16 2.14 9.40
N PRO A 60 19.37 1.56 9.36
CA PRO A 60 20.12 1.32 10.58
C PRO A 60 20.28 2.66 11.30
N ALA A 61 19.93 2.69 12.59
CA ALA A 61 20.17 3.85 13.44
C ALA A 61 21.63 4.27 13.22
N ALA A 62 21.82 5.48 12.69
CA ALA A 62 23.14 6.00 12.41
C ALA A 62 23.96 5.93 13.70
N SER A 63 24.98 5.07 13.72
CA SER A 63 25.92 4.99 14.82
C SER A 63 26.60 6.36 14.97
N ALA A 64 26.31 7.04 16.07
CA ALA A 64 27.00 8.24 16.52
C ALA A 64 28.32 7.88 17.20
#